data_AF-A0A7W1M619-F1
#
_entry.id   AF-A0A7W1M619-F1
#
_cell.length_a   1.000
_cell.length_b   1.000
_cell.length_c   1.000
_cell.angle_alpha   90.00
_cell.angle_beta   90.00
_cell.angle_gamma   90.00
#
_symmetry.space_group_name_H-M   'P 1'
#
loop_
_entity.id
_entity.type
_entity.pdbx_description
1 polymer ?
#
loop_
_entity_poly.entity_id
_entity_poly.type
_entity_poly.pdbx_seq_one_letter_code
_entity_poly.pdbx_strand_id
1 'polypeptide(L)' 'MSTPAQETLSALVAYDRDGLVPCIVQDWRSGEVLMLAYMNAQALERT' A
#
# COMPACT_ATOMS: atom_id res chain seq x y z
N MET A 1 -7.27 4.09 26.27
CA MET A 1 -8.12 3.25 25.39
C MET A 1 -8.01 3.82 23.98
N SER A 2 -6.84 3.68 23.36
CA SER A 2 -6.45 4.47 22.17
C SER A 2 -6.69 3.68 20.89
N THR A 3 -7.64 4.17 20.10
CA THR A 3 -7.89 4.01 18.65
C THR A 3 -7.63 2.63 18.00
N PRO A 4 -8.69 1.86 17.64
CA PRO A 4 -8.57 0.57 16.94
C PRO A 4 -8.46 0.66 15.39
N ALA A 5 -8.03 1.80 14.83
CA ALA A 5 -8.10 2.01 13.38
C ALA A 5 -6.92 1.43 12.57
N GLN A 6 -5.77 1.18 13.21
CA GLN A 6 -4.54 0.77 12.52
C GLN A 6 -4.42 -0.76 12.31
N GLU A 7 -5.27 -1.57 12.96
CA GLU A 7 -5.05 -3.01 13.12
C GLU A 7 -5.44 -3.87 11.89
N THR A 8 -6.03 -3.30 10.84
CA THR A 8 -6.61 -4.09 9.72
C THR A 8 -5.91 -3.91 8.37
N LEU A 9 -5.19 -2.81 8.13
CA LEU A 9 -4.63 -2.54 6.79
C LEU A 9 -3.56 -3.56 6.38
N SER A 10 -2.64 -3.88 7.31
CA SER A 10 -1.59 -4.88 7.10
C SER A 10 -2.14 -6.29 6.92
N ALA A 11 -3.33 -6.58 7.46
CA ALA A 11 -3.99 -7.88 7.36
C ALA A 11 -4.68 -8.10 6.00
N LEU A 12 -4.96 -7.02 5.25
CA LEU A 12 -5.61 -7.06 3.93
C LEU A 12 -4.60 -7.00 2.77
N VAL A 13 -3.33 -6.67 3.06
CA VAL A 13 -2.28 -6.57 2.05
C VAL A 13 -1.62 -7.93 1.85
N ALA A 14 -1.84 -8.53 0.69
CA ALA A 14 -1.15 -9.75 0.29
C ALA A 14 0.23 -9.41 -0.28
N TYR A 15 1.27 -9.74 0.47
CA TYR A 15 2.64 -9.71 -0.02
C TYR A 15 2.91 -10.95 -0.88
N ASP A 16 3.70 -10.78 -1.93
CA ASP A 16 4.23 -11.89 -2.71
C ASP A 16 5.33 -12.64 -1.95
N ARG A 17 5.87 -13.69 -2.58
CA ARG A 17 6.93 -14.54 -2.01
C ARG A 17 8.21 -13.77 -1.65
N ASP A 18 8.42 -12.62 -2.28
CA ASP A 18 9.59 -11.76 -2.14
C ASP A 18 9.31 -10.62 -1.14
N GLY A 19 8.13 -10.59 -0.51
CA GLY A 19 7.74 -9.61 0.50
C GLY A 19 7.29 -8.27 -0.09
N LEU A 20 6.87 -8.25 -1.36
CA LEU A 20 6.45 -7.06 -2.09
C LEU A 20 4.94 -7.07 -2.35
N VAL A 21 4.34 -5.88 -2.37
CA VAL A 21 2.94 -5.65 -2.77
C VAL A 21 2.90 -4.83 -4.06
N PRO A 22 2.09 -5.21 -5.06
CA PRO A 22 1.86 -4.36 -6.23
C PRO A 22 1.09 -3.09 -5.84
N CYS A 23 1.55 -1.94 -6.33
CA CYS A 23 0.96 -0.63 -6.09
C CYS A 23 0.70 0.08 -7.42
N ILE A 24 -0.49 0.69 -7.57
CA ILE A 24 -0.84 1.52 -8.73
C ILE A 24 -0.73 2.99 -8.32
N VAL A 25 0.15 3.74 -8.97
CA VAL A 25 0.28 5.17 -8.78
C VAL A 25 -0.67 5.88 -9.74
N GLN A 26 -1.51 6.75 -9.20
CA GLN A 26 -2.48 7.53 -9.96
C GLN A 26 -2.31 9.02 -9.68
N ASP A 27 -2.61 9.85 -10.68
CA ASP A 27 -2.74 11.29 -10.46
C ASP A 27 -3.99 11.58 -9.62
N TRP A 28 -3.81 12.38 -8.57
CA TRP A 28 -4.87 12.66 -7.59
C TRP A 28 -5.98 13.58 -8.11
N ARG A 29 -5.77 14.29 -9.23
CA ARG A 29 -6.74 15.22 -9.82
C ARG A 29 -7.50 14.57 -10.96
N SER A 30 -6.81 13.87 -11.86
CA SER A 30 -7.39 13.27 -13.05
C SER A 30 -7.82 11.82 -12.85
N GLY A 31 -7.25 11.11 -11.87
CA GLY A 31 -7.42 9.66 -11.72
C GLY A 31 -6.66 8.85 -12.77
N GLU A 32 -5.78 9.49 -13.54
CA GLU A 32 -4.97 8.80 -14.55
C GLU A 32 -3.97 7.86 -13.89
N VAL A 33 -3.89 6.62 -14.38
CA VAL A 33 -2.88 5.66 -13.93
C VAL A 33 -1.53 6.02 -14.53
N LEU A 34 -0.58 6.38 -13.67
CA LEU A 34 0.76 6.78 -14.07
C LEU A 34 1.69 5.56 -14.20
N MET A 35 1.62 4.63 -13.24
CA MET A 35 2.56 3.51 -13.16
C MET A 35 2.04 2.35 -12.30
N LEU A 36 2.45 1.13 -12.65
CA LEU A 36 2.46 -0.04 -11.76
C LEU A 36 3.85 -0.16 -11.11
N ALA A 37 3.90 -0.17 -9.78
CA ALA A 37 5.10 -0.29 -8.96
C ALA A 37 4.95 -1.45 -7.96
N TYR A 38 6.04 -1.75 -7.24
CA TYR A 38 6.03 -2.71 -6.13
C TYR A 38 6.59 -2.02 -4.87
N MET A 39 5.98 -2.28 -3.72
CA MET A 39 6.38 -1.71 -2.44
C MET A 39 6.61 -2.83 -1.43
N ASN A 40 7.59 -2.66 -0.53
CA ASN A 40 7.74 -3.56 0.62
C ASN A 40 6.96 -3.01 1.83
N ALA A 41 6.87 -3.79 2.91
CA ALA A 41 6.15 -3.38 4.13
C ALA A 41 6.64 -2.03 4.69
N GLN A 42 7.96 -1.80 4.71
CA GLN A 42 8.56 -0.54 5.20
C GLN A 42 8.20 0.66 4.33
N ALA A 43 8.07 0.48 3.01
CA ALA A 43 7.64 1.53 2.10
C ALA A 43 6.17 1.88 2.31
N LEU A 44 5.33 0.87 2.58
CA LEU A 44 3.91 1.07 2.89
C LEU A 44 3.72 1.86 4.20
N GLU A 45 4.54 1.62 5.22
CA GLU A 45 4.46 2.35 6.50
C GLU A 45 4.87 3.83 6.40
N ARG A 46 5.62 4.23 5.36
CA ARG A 46 6.14 5.59 5.20
C ARG A 46 5.31 6.45 4.24
N THR A 47 4.26 5.88 3.64
CA THR A 47 3.40 6.53 2.64
C THR A 47 2.09 6.93 3.28
#